data_AF-A0A935IWK9-F1
#
_entry.id   AF-A0A935IWK9-F1
#
_cell.length_a   1.000
_cell.length_b   1.000
_cell.length_c   1.000
_cell.angle_alpha   90.00
_cell.angle_beta   90.00
_cell.angle_gamma   90.00
#
_symmetry.space_group_name_H-M   'P 1'
#
loop_
_entity.id
_entity.type
_entity.pdbx_description
1 polymer ?
#
loop_
_entity_poly.entity_id
_entity_poly.type
_entity_poly.pdbx_seq_one_letter_code
_entity_poly.pdbx_strand_id
1 'polypeptide(L)'
;MTIDKLTPEFETFQGELKSFILRMTASVQDAEDIVQETYIKAHAKLNTFRGESSLKTWVFSIASNLARDLLRAKKRWPENVTDICREEVLGNRQFFQEALHIRETSPQGNFEIKEHIAFCFTCVSRSLPLEQQLALLLKEAYGFSVKETAQILDQTDAMVKYYLHTSRSKMIDIFDHRCSLINKQGICHQCTELNGIFNPKQKAQEELVKIEMAKDAENKSKEELFDLRMKILQELDPFESGAAELQLHHLEHNRQVMERYLEEKG
;
A
#
# COMPACT_ATOMS: atom_id res chain seq x y z
N MET A 1 -25.67 -4.68 -17.79
CA MET A 1 -24.69 -3.59 -17.97
C MET A 1 -24.59 -3.25 -19.45
N THR A 2 -24.59 -1.97 -19.85
CA THR A 2 -24.37 -1.54 -21.25
C THR A 2 -23.05 -0.80 -21.36
N ILE A 3 -22.48 -0.72 -22.57
CA ILE A 3 -21.22 -0.01 -22.81
C ILE A 3 -21.32 1.44 -22.31
N ASP A 4 -22.41 2.14 -22.64
CA ASP A 4 -22.61 3.54 -22.25
C ASP A 4 -22.71 3.75 -20.72
N LYS A 5 -23.03 2.70 -19.97
CA LYS A 5 -23.11 2.74 -18.49
C LYS A 5 -21.81 2.31 -17.82
N LEU A 6 -20.94 1.58 -18.52
CA LEU A 6 -19.69 1.07 -17.95
C LEU A 6 -18.77 2.21 -17.50
N THR A 7 -18.54 3.20 -18.37
CA THR A 7 -17.61 4.31 -18.09
C THR A 7 -17.99 5.09 -16.83
N PRO A 8 -19.21 5.67 -16.71
CA PRO A 8 -19.54 6.44 -15.51
C PRO A 8 -19.52 5.58 -14.25
N GLU A 9 -19.90 4.30 -14.32
CA GLU A 9 -19.81 3.42 -13.16
C GLU A 9 -18.36 3.08 -12.79
N PHE A 10 -17.49 2.84 -13.77
CA PHE A 10 -16.06 2.59 -13.55
C PHE A 10 -15.37 3.78 -12.89
N GLU A 11 -15.66 5.00 -13.36
CA GLU A 11 -15.11 6.24 -12.80
C GLU A 11 -15.43 6.40 -11.30
N THR A 12 -16.57 5.88 -10.81
CA THR A 12 -16.94 5.97 -9.38
C THR A 12 -15.98 5.24 -8.44
N PHE A 13 -15.29 4.21 -8.92
CA PHE A 13 -14.36 3.41 -8.12
C PHE A 13 -12.93 3.35 -8.71
N GLN A 14 -12.66 4.11 -9.78
CA GLN A 14 -11.35 4.13 -10.44
C GLN A 14 -10.23 4.59 -9.50
N GLY A 15 -10.49 5.60 -8.65
CA GLY A 15 -9.52 6.08 -7.66
C GLY A 15 -9.12 4.97 -6.68
N GLU A 16 -10.11 4.29 -6.08
CA GLU A 16 -9.87 3.13 -5.21
C GLU A 16 -9.11 2.01 -5.94
N LEU A 17 -9.45 1.74 -7.20
CA LEU A 17 -8.76 0.74 -8.02
C LEU A 17 -7.29 1.12 -8.24
N LYS A 18 -7.01 2.38 -8.61
CA LYS A 18 -5.64 2.88 -8.83
C LYS A 18 -4.83 2.79 -7.54
N SER A 19 -5.40 3.23 -6.42
CA SER A 19 -4.82 3.11 -5.09
C SER A 19 -4.52 1.65 -4.74
N PHE A 20 -5.45 0.72 -5.00
CA PHE A 20 -5.27 -0.71 -4.73
C PHE A 20 -4.10 -1.29 -5.51
N ILE A 21 -4.02 -0.99 -6.81
CA ILE A 21 -2.92 -1.50 -7.64
C ILE A 21 -1.59 -0.86 -7.26
N LEU A 22 -1.56 0.42 -6.89
CA LEU A 22 -0.35 1.06 -6.35
C LEU A 22 0.12 0.34 -5.08
N ARG A 23 -0.77 0.03 -4.14
CA ARG A 23 -0.42 -0.69 -2.90
C ARG A 23 0.05 -2.12 -3.19
N MET A 24 -0.51 -2.76 -4.22
CA MET A 24 -0.08 -4.08 -4.66
C MET A 24 1.31 -4.06 -5.29
N THR A 25 1.59 -3.13 -6.20
CA THR A 25 2.77 -3.13 -7.07
C THR A 25 3.93 -2.30 -6.55
N ALA A 26 3.65 -1.33 -5.68
CA ALA A 26 4.58 -0.27 -5.28
C ALA A 26 5.12 0.54 -6.48
N SER A 27 4.34 0.67 -7.56
CA SER A 27 4.74 1.30 -8.82
C SER A 27 3.61 2.16 -9.38
N VAL A 28 3.86 3.45 -9.61
CA VAL A 28 2.87 4.36 -10.20
C VAL A 28 2.57 3.96 -11.64
N GLN A 29 3.61 3.64 -12.40
CA GLN A 29 3.48 3.23 -13.79
C GLN A 29 2.68 1.92 -13.91
N ASP A 30 3.04 0.89 -13.13
CA ASP A 30 2.28 -0.38 -13.17
C ASP A 30 0.81 -0.16 -12.75
N ALA A 31 0.56 0.74 -11.79
CA ALA A 31 -0.81 1.08 -11.39
C ALA A 31 -1.61 1.74 -12.51
N GLU A 32 -1.02 2.69 -13.24
CA GLU A 32 -1.66 3.35 -14.38
C GLU A 32 -1.92 2.37 -15.53
N ASP A 33 -0.92 1.58 -15.89
CA ASP A 33 -1.00 0.59 -16.96
C ASP A 33 -2.07 -0.48 -16.65
N ILE A 34 -2.08 -1.02 -15.43
CA ILE A 34 -3.07 -2.03 -15.03
C ILE A 34 -4.48 -1.43 -14.96
N VAL A 35 -4.66 -0.20 -14.46
CA VAL A 35 -6.00 0.43 -14.43
C VAL A 35 -6.52 0.63 -15.85
N GLN A 36 -5.67 1.11 -16.75
CA GLN A 36 -6.04 1.28 -18.16
C GLN A 36 -6.36 -0.07 -18.82
N GLU A 37 -5.50 -1.08 -18.65
CA GLU A 37 -5.73 -2.40 -19.22
C GLU A 37 -6.98 -3.07 -18.61
N THR A 38 -7.24 -2.85 -17.32
CA THR A 38 -8.46 -3.30 -16.65
C THR A 38 -9.69 -2.70 -17.32
N TYR A 39 -9.72 -1.39 -17.57
CA TYR A 39 -10.83 -0.74 -18.26
C TYR A 39 -11.05 -1.33 -19.66
N ILE A 40 -9.98 -1.49 -20.44
CA ILE A 40 -10.03 -2.08 -21.79
C ILE A 40 -10.61 -3.50 -21.74
N LYS A 41 -10.12 -4.35 -20.81
CA LYS A 41 -10.62 -5.72 -20.65
C LYS A 41 -12.06 -5.76 -20.14
N ALA A 42 -12.45 -4.87 -19.23
CA ALA A 42 -13.82 -4.77 -18.73
C ALA A 42 -14.78 -4.39 -19.86
N HIS A 43 -14.41 -3.44 -20.70
CA HIS A 43 -15.17 -3.06 -21.89
C HIS A 43 -15.28 -4.23 -22.89
N ALA A 44 -14.16 -4.87 -23.21
CA ALA A 44 -14.13 -6.00 -24.16
C ALA A 44 -14.92 -7.23 -23.67
N LYS A 45 -15.01 -7.44 -22.35
CA LYS A 45 -15.67 -8.60 -21.73
C LYS A 45 -17.03 -8.27 -21.14
N LEU A 46 -17.58 -7.08 -21.39
CA LEU A 46 -18.82 -6.62 -20.74
C LEU A 46 -20.00 -7.56 -20.97
N ASN A 47 -20.07 -8.19 -22.15
CA ASN A 47 -21.07 -9.20 -22.49
C ASN A 47 -21.00 -10.48 -21.65
N THR A 48 -19.88 -10.73 -20.95
CA THR A 48 -19.70 -11.87 -20.04
C THR A 48 -20.10 -11.54 -18.59
N PHE A 49 -20.33 -10.27 -18.27
CA PHE A 49 -20.75 -9.86 -16.94
C PHE A 49 -22.22 -10.23 -16.70
N ARG A 50 -22.44 -11.27 -15.89
CA ARG A 50 -23.77 -11.84 -15.62
C ARG A 50 -24.56 -11.13 -14.53
N GLY A 51 -23.96 -10.16 -13.82
CA GLY A 51 -24.60 -9.47 -12.69
C GLY A 51 -24.70 -10.31 -11.41
N GLU A 52 -23.91 -11.38 -11.28
CA GLU A 52 -23.83 -12.22 -10.08
C GLU A 52 -22.99 -11.59 -8.94
N SER A 53 -22.30 -10.50 -9.25
CA SER A 53 -21.59 -9.62 -8.32
C SER A 53 -21.85 -8.16 -8.69
N SER A 54 -21.40 -7.21 -7.86
CA SER A 54 -21.33 -5.81 -8.30
C SER A 54 -20.35 -5.66 -9.47
N LEU A 55 -20.49 -4.57 -10.24
CA LEU A 55 -19.51 -4.23 -11.28
C LEU A 55 -18.12 -4.01 -10.66
N LYS A 56 -18.06 -3.32 -9.51
CA LYS A 56 -16.81 -3.10 -8.75
C LYS A 56 -16.10 -4.42 -8.44
N THR A 57 -16.81 -5.40 -7.88
CA THR A 57 -16.25 -6.74 -7.59
C THR A 57 -15.70 -7.39 -8.85
N TRP A 58 -16.45 -7.38 -9.95
CA TRP A 58 -16.03 -8.01 -11.21
C TRP A 58 -14.80 -7.32 -11.83
N VAL A 59 -14.75 -5.98 -11.80
CA VAL A 59 -13.61 -5.20 -12.28
C VAL A 59 -12.37 -5.46 -11.42
N PHE A 60 -12.52 -5.53 -10.10
CA PHE A 60 -11.41 -5.88 -9.20
C PHE A 60 -10.92 -7.32 -9.42
N SER A 61 -11.76 -8.27 -9.86
CA SER A 61 -11.30 -9.59 -10.33
C SER A 61 -10.36 -9.47 -11.53
N ILE A 62 -10.71 -8.64 -12.53
CA ILE A 62 -9.88 -8.42 -13.72
C ILE A 62 -8.53 -7.79 -13.32
N ALA A 63 -8.57 -6.73 -12.50
CA ALA A 63 -7.36 -6.04 -12.08
C ALA A 63 -6.47 -6.89 -11.17
N SER A 64 -7.05 -7.68 -10.27
CA SER A 64 -6.30 -8.60 -9.40
C SER A 64 -5.61 -9.69 -10.21
N ASN A 65 -6.23 -10.17 -11.28
CA ASN A 65 -5.58 -11.11 -12.20
C ASN A 65 -4.39 -10.47 -12.93
N LEU A 66 -4.56 -9.25 -13.44
CA LEU A 66 -3.48 -8.49 -14.10
C LEU A 66 -2.30 -8.22 -13.15
N ALA A 67 -2.58 -7.72 -11.95
CA ALA A 67 -1.56 -7.51 -10.94
C ALA A 67 -0.88 -8.83 -10.56
N ARG A 68 -1.65 -9.92 -10.41
CA ARG A 68 -1.08 -11.23 -10.07
C ARG A 68 -0.13 -11.73 -11.15
N ASP A 69 -0.51 -11.60 -12.42
CA ASP A 69 0.32 -12.06 -13.55
C ASP A 69 1.60 -11.23 -13.66
N LEU A 70 1.53 -9.90 -13.51
CA LEU A 70 2.70 -9.02 -13.43
C LEU A 70 3.64 -9.45 -12.28
N LEU A 71 3.07 -9.68 -11.09
CA LEU A 71 3.83 -9.90 -9.87
C LEU A 71 4.38 -11.32 -9.73
N ARG A 72 3.81 -12.32 -10.42
CA ARG A 72 4.39 -13.68 -10.50
C ARG A 72 5.77 -13.70 -11.14
N ALA A 73 6.05 -12.77 -12.05
CA ALA A 73 7.37 -12.63 -12.67
C ALA A 73 8.37 -11.85 -11.79
N LYS A 74 7.89 -11.12 -10.77
CA LYS A 74 8.72 -10.32 -9.87
C LYS A 74 9.00 -11.08 -8.56
N LYS A 75 10.20 -10.91 -8.01
CA LYS A 75 10.53 -11.45 -6.68
C LYS A 75 9.82 -10.63 -5.59
N ARG A 76 9.44 -11.29 -4.49
CA ARG A 76 8.93 -10.63 -3.29
C ARG A 76 10.01 -9.76 -2.67
N TRP A 77 9.59 -8.67 -2.03
CA TRP A 77 10.51 -7.83 -1.26
C TRP A 77 10.85 -8.52 0.07
N PRO A 78 12.02 -8.29 0.66
CA PRO A 78 12.33 -8.82 1.98
C PRO A 78 11.61 -8.01 3.07
N GLU A 79 11.44 -8.60 4.24
CA GLU A 79 10.76 -7.97 5.39
C GLU A 79 11.50 -6.72 5.90
N ASN A 80 12.81 -6.63 5.64
CA ASN A 80 13.64 -5.47 5.95
C ASN A 80 13.76 -4.46 4.81
N VAL A 81 12.83 -4.45 3.84
CA VAL A 81 12.84 -3.51 2.71
C VAL A 81 13.01 -2.05 3.13
N THR A 82 12.39 -1.65 4.25
CA THR A 82 12.53 -0.28 4.76
C THR A 82 13.99 0.07 5.05
N ASP A 83 14.75 -0.86 5.64
CA ASP A 83 16.14 -0.61 6.02
C ASP A 83 17.03 -0.56 4.79
N ILE A 84 16.84 -1.50 3.86
CA ILE A 84 17.59 -1.56 2.59
C ILE A 84 17.41 -0.25 1.82
N CYS A 85 16.16 0.19 1.64
CA CYS A 85 15.89 1.43 0.92
C CYS A 85 16.43 2.67 1.66
N ARG A 86 16.37 2.68 3.00
CA ARG A 86 16.95 3.76 3.79
C ARG A 86 18.46 3.84 3.60
N GLU A 87 19.16 2.72 3.62
CA GLU A 87 20.62 2.65 3.45
C GLU A 87 21.05 3.19 2.07
N GLU A 88 20.32 2.85 1.00
CA GLU A 88 20.57 3.36 -0.34
C GLU A 88 20.35 4.87 -0.49
N VAL A 89 19.44 5.44 0.31
CA VAL A 89 19.23 6.89 0.38
C VAL A 89 20.39 7.59 1.10
N LEU A 90 21.06 6.93 2.08
CA LEU A 90 22.16 7.51 2.87
C LEU A 90 23.40 7.76 2.00
N GLY A 91 23.40 8.89 1.28
CA GLY A 91 24.46 9.27 0.35
C GLY A 91 23.92 9.75 -1.00
N ASN A 92 22.63 9.51 -1.29
CA ASN A 92 21.97 9.98 -2.50
C ASN A 92 21.53 11.45 -2.35
N ARG A 93 22.46 12.37 -2.61
CA ARG A 93 22.21 13.82 -2.53
C ARG A 93 21.09 14.28 -3.47
N GLN A 94 21.00 13.69 -4.66
CA GLN A 94 20.00 14.07 -5.66
C GLN A 94 18.59 13.75 -5.16
N PHE A 95 18.38 12.54 -4.63
CA PHE A 95 17.10 12.14 -4.05
C PHE A 95 16.65 13.11 -2.95
N PHE A 96 17.54 13.46 -2.01
CA PHE A 96 17.18 14.40 -0.95
C PHE A 96 16.87 15.81 -1.47
N GLN A 97 17.58 16.29 -2.48
CA GLN A 97 17.30 17.58 -3.11
C GLN A 97 15.93 17.60 -3.78
N GLU A 98 15.57 16.53 -4.50
CA GLU A 98 14.27 16.38 -5.15
C GLU A 98 13.15 16.29 -4.10
N ALA A 99 13.31 15.46 -3.07
CA ALA A 99 12.35 15.31 -1.98
C ALA A 99 12.09 16.63 -1.23
N LEU A 100 13.16 17.39 -0.92
CA LEU A 100 13.03 18.71 -0.27
C LEU A 100 12.39 19.74 -1.20
N HIS A 101 12.71 19.70 -2.49
CA HIS A 101 12.07 20.57 -3.48
C HIS A 101 10.56 20.33 -3.51
N ILE A 102 10.12 19.07 -3.63
CA ILE A 102 8.70 18.70 -3.58
C ILE A 102 8.05 19.19 -2.28
N ARG A 103 8.71 19.00 -1.13
CA ARG A 103 8.21 19.46 0.17
C ARG A 103 7.96 20.97 0.21
N GLU A 104 8.82 21.76 -0.43
CA GLU A 104 8.78 23.22 -0.41
C GLU A 104 7.84 23.82 -1.45
N THR A 105 7.69 23.18 -2.63
CA THR A 105 6.98 23.77 -3.76
C THR A 105 5.63 23.13 -4.07
N SER A 106 5.40 21.89 -3.64
CA SER A 106 4.16 21.17 -3.94
C SER A 106 3.09 21.36 -2.86
N PRO A 107 1.82 21.59 -3.23
CA PRO A 107 0.71 21.49 -2.29
C PRO A 107 0.52 20.06 -1.74
N GLN A 108 1.05 19.05 -2.45
CA GLN A 108 1.08 17.64 -2.04
C GLN A 108 2.44 17.23 -1.46
N GLY A 109 3.20 18.18 -0.92
CA GLY A 109 4.48 17.94 -0.24
C GLY A 109 4.36 17.74 1.27
N ASN A 110 3.18 17.87 1.88
CA ASN A 110 3.00 17.86 3.33
C ASN A 110 2.99 16.44 3.94
N PHE A 111 4.17 15.92 4.20
CA PHE A 111 4.40 14.56 4.71
C PHE A 111 4.35 14.49 6.23
N GLU A 112 3.26 13.95 6.77
CA GLU A 112 3.13 13.63 8.20
C GLU A 112 3.38 12.13 8.45
N ILE A 113 3.44 11.75 9.72
CA ILE A 113 3.74 10.36 10.09
C ILE A 113 2.66 9.38 9.58
N LYS A 114 1.40 9.80 9.43
CA LYS A 114 0.33 8.93 8.92
C LYS A 114 0.54 8.55 7.44
N GLU A 115 1.03 9.47 6.61
CA GLU A 115 1.43 9.20 5.23
C GLU A 115 2.60 8.21 5.21
N HIS A 116 3.58 8.36 6.11
CA HIS A 116 4.65 7.39 6.26
C HIS A 116 4.15 6.00 6.69
N ILE A 117 3.19 5.92 7.62
CA ILE A 117 2.58 4.65 8.03
C ILE A 117 1.95 3.92 6.84
N ALA A 118 1.20 4.64 6.01
CA ALA A 118 0.56 4.11 4.80
C ALA A 118 1.59 3.66 3.75
N PHE A 119 2.61 4.50 3.50
CA PHE A 119 3.73 4.20 2.61
C PHE A 119 4.54 2.99 3.05
N CYS A 120 4.89 2.93 4.33
CA CYS A 120 5.63 1.83 4.95
C CYS A 120 4.85 0.53 4.80
N PHE A 121 3.53 0.56 5.05
CA PHE A 121 2.68 -0.61 4.83
C PHE A 121 2.72 -1.09 3.38
N THR A 122 2.59 -0.18 2.40
CA THR A 122 2.68 -0.54 0.98
C THR A 122 3.99 -1.30 0.69
N CYS A 123 5.12 -0.78 1.15
CA CYS A 123 6.41 -1.43 0.96
C CYS A 123 6.50 -2.79 1.67
N VAL A 124 6.16 -2.85 2.96
CA VAL A 124 6.29 -4.09 3.76
C VAL A 124 5.35 -5.18 3.27
N SER A 125 4.14 -4.82 2.81
CA SER A 125 3.16 -5.80 2.29
C SER A 125 3.66 -6.58 1.07
N ARG A 126 4.64 -6.05 0.32
CA ARG A 126 5.32 -6.72 -0.80
C ARG A 126 6.16 -7.93 -0.39
N SER A 127 6.38 -8.12 0.91
CA SER A 127 7.05 -9.31 1.45
C SER A 127 6.13 -10.51 1.63
N LEU A 128 4.81 -10.28 1.63
CA LEU A 128 3.83 -11.35 1.74
C LEU A 128 3.79 -12.23 0.49
N PRO A 129 3.43 -13.52 0.60
CA PRO A 129 2.89 -14.28 -0.52
C PRO A 129 1.80 -13.49 -1.25
N LEU A 130 1.76 -13.60 -2.58
CA LEU A 130 0.93 -12.75 -3.44
C LEU A 130 -0.57 -12.86 -3.10
N GLU A 131 -1.06 -14.08 -2.88
CA GLU A 131 -2.46 -14.36 -2.52
C GLU A 131 -2.81 -13.79 -1.13
N GLN A 132 -1.84 -13.79 -0.21
CA GLN A 132 -1.98 -13.19 1.12
C GLN A 132 -2.04 -11.67 1.05
N GLN A 133 -1.17 -11.03 0.25
CA GLN A 133 -1.18 -9.59 0.04
C GLN A 133 -2.50 -9.12 -0.58
N LEU A 134 -2.95 -9.82 -1.63
CA LEU A 134 -4.22 -9.53 -2.31
C LEU A 134 -5.41 -9.63 -1.35
N ALA A 135 -5.53 -10.74 -0.62
CA ALA A 135 -6.64 -10.93 0.33
C ALA A 135 -6.66 -9.85 1.41
N LEU A 136 -5.50 -9.52 1.99
CA LEU A 136 -5.35 -8.49 3.02
C LEU A 136 -5.81 -7.12 2.51
N LEU A 137 -5.29 -6.68 1.37
CA LEU A 137 -5.64 -5.38 0.81
C LEU A 137 -7.13 -5.30 0.43
N LEU A 138 -7.66 -6.29 -0.30
CA LEU A 138 -9.06 -6.30 -0.71
C LEU A 138 -10.01 -6.23 0.49
N LYS A 139 -9.81 -7.08 1.50
CA LYS A 139 -10.71 -7.17 2.65
C LYS A 139 -10.52 -6.01 3.63
N GLU A 140 -9.29 -5.70 3.98
CA GLU A 140 -8.97 -4.81 5.11
C GLU A 140 -8.69 -3.37 4.68
N ALA A 141 -8.12 -3.13 3.50
CA ALA A 141 -7.89 -1.75 3.02
C ALA A 141 -9.05 -1.22 2.16
N TYR A 142 -9.68 -2.06 1.32
CA TYR A 142 -10.73 -1.65 0.37
C TYR A 142 -12.14 -2.16 0.74
N GLY A 143 -12.28 -2.81 1.89
CA GLY A 143 -13.58 -3.09 2.49
C GLY A 143 -14.43 -4.17 1.82
N PHE A 144 -13.91 -4.93 0.84
CA PHE A 144 -14.64 -6.06 0.27
C PHE A 144 -15.01 -7.08 1.35
N SER A 145 -16.13 -7.76 1.22
CA SER A 145 -16.49 -8.90 2.09
C SER A 145 -15.59 -10.12 1.80
N VAL A 146 -15.62 -11.11 2.71
CA VAL A 146 -14.92 -12.40 2.46
C VAL A 146 -15.43 -13.05 1.18
N LYS A 147 -16.75 -12.99 0.95
CA LYS A 147 -17.39 -13.56 -0.23
C LYS A 147 -16.98 -12.84 -1.52
N GLU A 148 -16.96 -11.51 -1.51
CA GLU A 148 -16.47 -10.74 -2.67
C GLU A 148 -14.99 -10.96 -2.92
N THR A 149 -14.18 -11.02 -1.85
CA THR A 149 -12.74 -11.33 -1.97
C THR A 149 -12.52 -12.72 -2.55
N ALA A 150 -13.32 -13.71 -2.14
CA ALA A 150 -13.29 -15.07 -2.68
C ALA A 150 -13.64 -15.08 -4.18
N GLN A 151 -14.64 -14.31 -4.60
CA GLN A 151 -14.99 -14.12 -6.01
C GLN A 151 -13.88 -13.39 -6.80
N ILE A 152 -13.24 -12.38 -6.20
CA ILE A 152 -12.15 -11.61 -6.83
C ILE A 152 -10.92 -12.49 -7.07
N LEU A 153 -10.58 -13.34 -6.10
CA LEU A 153 -9.38 -14.18 -6.16
C LEU A 153 -9.58 -15.54 -6.82
N ASP A 154 -10.83 -15.89 -7.16
CA ASP A 154 -11.22 -17.24 -7.59
C ASP A 154 -10.79 -18.30 -6.55
N GLN A 155 -11.25 -18.12 -5.32
CA GLN A 155 -10.91 -18.94 -4.16
C GLN A 155 -12.16 -19.27 -3.33
N THR A 156 -12.03 -20.20 -2.39
CA THR A 156 -13.10 -20.46 -1.41
C THR A 156 -13.05 -19.45 -0.26
N ASP A 157 -14.19 -19.20 0.39
CA ASP A 157 -14.27 -18.39 1.62
C ASP A 157 -13.31 -18.89 2.71
N ALA A 158 -13.12 -20.21 2.80
CA ALA A 158 -12.20 -20.83 3.74
C ALA A 158 -10.74 -20.44 3.44
N MET A 159 -10.34 -20.46 2.15
CA MET A 159 -9.00 -20.02 1.77
C MET A 159 -8.79 -18.53 1.95
N VAL A 160 -9.78 -17.69 1.68
CA VAL A 160 -9.69 -16.27 1.96
C VAL A 160 -9.50 -16.02 3.46
N LYS A 161 -10.27 -16.67 4.33
CA LYS A 161 -10.09 -16.56 5.79
C LYS A 161 -8.68 -17.00 6.23
N TYR A 162 -8.16 -18.07 5.63
CA TYR A 162 -6.78 -18.51 5.87
C TYR A 162 -5.75 -17.46 5.43
N TYR A 163 -5.88 -16.89 4.23
CA TYR A 163 -5.00 -15.83 3.73
C TYR A 163 -5.04 -14.59 4.61
N LEU A 164 -6.23 -14.17 5.07
CA LEU A 164 -6.38 -13.06 6.00
C LEU A 164 -5.69 -13.34 7.33
N HIS A 165 -5.94 -14.50 7.93
CA HIS A 165 -5.30 -14.88 9.19
C HIS A 165 -3.77 -14.89 9.08
N THR A 166 -3.24 -15.55 8.04
CA THR A 166 -1.78 -15.70 7.86
C THR A 166 -1.09 -14.40 7.46
N SER A 167 -1.69 -13.61 6.57
CA SER A 167 -1.15 -12.29 6.18
C SER A 167 -1.12 -11.34 7.37
N ARG A 168 -2.20 -11.26 8.15
CA ARG A 168 -2.31 -10.42 9.34
C ARG A 168 -1.30 -10.83 10.41
N SER A 169 -1.24 -12.12 10.74
CA SER A 169 -0.25 -12.64 11.70
C SER A 169 1.18 -12.30 11.27
N LYS A 170 1.50 -12.45 9.98
CA LYS A 170 2.83 -12.13 9.46
C LYS A 170 3.14 -10.63 9.52
N MET A 171 2.21 -9.77 9.13
CA MET A 171 2.43 -8.32 9.18
C MET A 171 2.52 -7.79 10.61
N ILE A 172 1.71 -8.32 11.53
CA ILE A 172 1.81 -8.03 12.96
C ILE A 172 3.20 -8.38 13.48
N ASP A 173 3.67 -9.59 13.18
CA ASP A 173 5.01 -10.05 13.57
C ASP A 173 6.12 -9.12 13.04
N ILE A 174 6.07 -8.76 11.75
CA ILE A 174 7.04 -7.85 11.14
C ILE A 174 7.04 -6.48 11.84
N PHE A 175 5.86 -5.87 12.04
CA PHE A 175 5.79 -4.54 12.64
C PHE A 175 6.17 -4.54 14.12
N ASP A 176 5.77 -5.57 14.87
CA ASP A 176 6.10 -5.70 16.28
C ASP A 176 7.60 -5.77 16.51
N HIS A 177 8.34 -6.54 15.70
CA HIS A 177 9.78 -6.68 15.86
C HIS A 177 10.59 -5.50 15.32
N ARG A 178 10.03 -4.73 14.38
CA ARG A 178 10.81 -3.74 13.61
C ARG A 178 10.39 -2.30 13.86
N CYS A 179 9.12 -2.00 14.09
CA CYS A 179 8.62 -0.63 14.06
C CYS A 179 8.81 0.05 15.42
N SER A 180 9.74 1.01 15.49
CA SER A 180 10.01 1.73 16.74
C SER A 180 8.83 2.61 17.20
N LEU A 181 7.86 2.84 16.33
CA LEU A 181 6.66 3.63 16.61
C LEU A 181 5.71 2.93 17.60
N ILE A 182 5.71 1.59 17.59
CA ILE A 182 4.82 0.76 18.42
C ILE A 182 5.56 -0.14 19.39
N ASN A 183 6.85 -0.39 19.15
CA ASN A 183 7.68 -1.19 20.04
C ASN A 183 9.00 -0.46 20.31
N LYS A 184 9.34 -0.21 21.58
CA LYS A 184 10.59 0.46 21.98
C LYS A 184 11.86 -0.31 21.58
N GLN A 185 11.76 -1.61 21.37
CA GLN A 185 12.86 -2.45 20.86
C GLN A 185 12.91 -2.52 19.33
N GLY A 186 11.96 -1.90 18.63
CA GLY A 186 11.94 -1.84 17.18
C GLY A 186 13.11 -1.02 16.61
N ILE A 187 13.75 -1.55 15.57
CA ILE A 187 14.97 -0.99 14.96
C ILE A 187 14.71 0.06 13.86
N CYS A 188 13.49 0.13 13.32
CA CYS A 188 13.12 1.06 12.27
C CYS A 188 12.54 2.33 12.86
N HIS A 189 13.27 3.44 12.69
CA HIS A 189 12.95 4.78 13.20
C HIS A 189 12.44 5.74 12.11
N GLN A 190 12.12 5.25 10.91
CA GLN A 190 11.82 6.12 9.78
C GLN A 190 10.66 7.09 10.02
N CYS A 191 9.66 6.73 10.83
CA CYS A 191 8.56 7.64 11.17
C CYS A 191 9.07 8.94 11.83
N THR A 192 10.02 8.82 12.77
CA THR A 192 10.59 9.97 13.48
C THR A 192 11.66 10.66 12.65
N GLU A 193 12.47 9.91 11.89
CA GLU A 193 13.51 10.46 11.01
C GLU A 193 12.91 11.32 9.90
N LEU A 194 11.94 10.79 9.14
CA LEU A 194 11.32 11.51 8.04
C LEU A 194 10.51 12.71 8.55
N ASN A 195 9.86 12.59 9.71
CA ASN A 195 9.21 13.75 10.33
C ASN A 195 10.22 14.84 10.71
N GLY A 196 11.39 14.47 11.24
CA GLY A 196 12.46 15.42 11.53
C GLY A 196 13.01 16.12 10.29
N ILE A 197 13.07 15.42 9.15
CA ILE A 197 13.53 15.95 7.87
C ILE A 197 12.49 16.90 7.25
N PHE A 198 11.23 16.45 7.13
CA PHE A 198 10.21 17.19 6.39
C PHE A 198 9.42 18.19 7.25
N ASN A 199 9.47 18.06 8.57
CA ASN A 199 8.81 18.94 9.53
C ASN A 199 9.76 19.43 10.63
N PRO A 200 10.90 20.07 10.31
CA PRO A 200 11.95 20.41 11.29
C PRO A 200 11.53 21.41 12.38
N LYS A 201 10.43 22.15 12.15
CA LYS A 201 9.83 23.06 13.13
C LYS A 201 8.84 22.36 14.06
N GLN A 202 8.35 21.18 13.70
CA GLN A 202 7.51 20.36 14.57
C GLN A 202 8.41 19.54 15.48
N LYS A 203 8.04 19.42 16.76
CA LYS A 203 8.71 18.47 17.64
C LYS A 203 8.11 17.10 17.40
N ALA A 204 8.90 16.16 16.88
CA ALA A 204 8.45 14.80 16.59
C ALA A 204 7.72 14.15 17.79
N GLN A 205 8.20 14.37 19.02
CA GLN A 205 7.56 13.86 20.23
C GLN A 205 6.13 14.41 20.44
N GLU A 206 5.86 15.65 20.05
CA GLU A 206 4.51 16.26 20.15
C GLU A 206 3.58 15.69 19.08
N GLU A 207 4.08 15.42 17.86
CA GLU A 207 3.29 14.79 16.79
C GLU A 207 2.98 13.32 17.07
N LEU A 208 3.93 12.57 17.65
CA LEU A 208 3.71 11.19 18.05
C LEU A 208 2.51 11.04 19.00
N VAL A 209 2.31 12.00 19.92
CA VAL A 209 1.17 11.98 20.85
C VAL A 209 -0.18 12.15 20.14
N LYS A 210 -0.21 12.71 18.93
CA LYS A 210 -1.44 12.84 18.13
C LYS A 210 -1.83 11.56 17.39
N ILE A 211 -0.91 10.61 17.26
CA ILE A 211 -1.13 9.36 16.54
C ILE A 211 -1.58 8.33 17.56
N GLU A 212 -2.85 7.90 17.48
CA GLU A 212 -3.41 6.92 18.43
C GLU A 212 -2.53 5.67 18.55
N MET A 213 -1.98 5.20 17.42
CA MET A 213 -1.11 4.04 17.36
C MET A 213 0.20 4.22 18.16
N ALA A 214 0.74 5.44 18.22
CA ALA A 214 1.95 5.73 18.99
C ALA A 214 1.65 6.09 20.44
N LYS A 215 0.56 6.84 20.67
CA LYS A 215 0.11 7.29 22.00
C LYS A 215 -0.26 6.11 22.91
N ASP A 216 -1.00 5.14 22.39
CA ASP A 216 -1.51 4.01 23.16
C ASP A 216 -0.79 2.69 22.86
N ALA A 217 0.43 2.77 22.29
CA ALA A 217 1.25 1.61 21.93
C ALA A 217 1.49 0.64 23.09
N GLU A 218 1.65 1.16 24.32
CA GLU A 218 1.88 0.33 25.51
C GLU A 218 0.59 -0.31 26.07
N ASN A 219 -0.58 0.23 25.71
CA ASN A 219 -1.87 -0.17 26.25
C ASN A 219 -2.72 -1.02 25.30
N LYS A 220 -2.41 -1.00 24.00
CA LYS A 220 -3.11 -1.77 22.96
C LYS A 220 -2.37 -3.07 22.67
N SER A 221 -3.14 -4.11 22.36
CA SER A 221 -2.60 -5.34 21.77
C SER A 221 -1.98 -5.08 20.40
N LYS A 222 -1.12 -6.01 19.95
CA LYS A 222 -0.49 -5.92 18.62
C LYS A 222 -1.54 -5.94 17.50
N GLU A 223 -2.63 -6.65 17.73
CA GLU A 223 -3.80 -6.73 16.88
C GLU A 223 -4.51 -5.37 16.76
N GLU A 224 -4.78 -4.69 17.88
CA GLU A 224 -5.40 -3.36 17.87
C GLU A 224 -4.50 -2.31 17.19
N LEU A 225 -3.18 -2.40 17.37
CA LEU A 225 -2.22 -1.51 16.70
C LEU A 225 -2.21 -1.73 15.18
N PHE A 226 -2.34 -2.98 14.75
CA PHE A 226 -2.50 -3.30 13.34
C PHE A 226 -3.84 -2.78 12.78
N ASP A 227 -4.92 -2.85 13.56
CA ASP A 227 -6.23 -2.29 13.17
C ASP A 227 -6.17 -0.78 12.97
N LEU A 228 -5.44 -0.05 13.83
CA LEU A 228 -5.20 1.38 13.65
C LEU A 228 -4.41 1.69 12.38
N ARG A 229 -3.44 0.84 12.03
CA ARG A 229 -2.73 0.95 10.75
C ARG A 229 -3.68 0.72 9.57
N MET A 230 -4.59 -0.25 9.65
CA MET A 230 -5.59 -0.49 8.60
C MET A 230 -6.53 0.68 8.44
N LYS A 231 -6.96 1.31 9.54
CA LYS A 231 -7.77 2.52 9.51
C LYS A 231 -7.08 3.66 8.76
N ILE A 232 -5.77 3.87 9.00
CA ILE A 232 -4.99 4.86 8.24
C ILE A 232 -5.00 4.53 6.74
N LEU A 233 -4.87 3.25 6.36
CA LEU A 233 -4.92 2.85 4.95
C LEU A 233 -6.28 3.09 4.29
N GLN A 234 -7.37 2.87 5.02
CA GLN A 234 -8.75 3.09 4.57
C GLN A 234 -9.06 4.57 4.38
N GLU A 235 -8.51 5.44 5.23
CA GLU A 235 -8.78 6.89 5.22
C GLU A 235 -7.85 7.67 4.27
N LEU A 236 -6.72 7.09 3.86
CA LEU A 236 -5.67 7.76 3.11
C LEU A 236 -5.54 7.20 1.70
N ASP A 237 -5.97 7.99 0.71
CA ASP A 237 -5.66 7.74 -0.70
C ASP A 237 -4.23 8.24 -1.02
N PRO A 238 -3.31 7.36 -1.45
CA PRO A 238 -1.94 7.75 -1.77
C PRO A 238 -1.82 8.76 -2.92
N PHE A 239 -2.85 8.93 -3.77
CA PHE A 239 -2.85 9.90 -4.86
C PHE A 239 -3.46 11.26 -4.48
N GLU A 240 -4.28 11.31 -3.44
CA GLU A 240 -5.03 12.52 -3.03
C GLU A 240 -4.58 13.08 -1.66
N SER A 241 -3.68 12.39 -0.96
CA SER A 241 -3.19 12.86 0.34
C SER A 241 -2.40 14.18 0.22
N GLY A 242 -2.29 14.89 1.34
CA GLY A 242 -1.47 16.10 1.43
C GLY A 242 0.03 15.86 1.17
N ALA A 243 0.48 14.61 1.12
CA ALA A 243 1.84 14.23 0.77
C ALA A 243 1.95 13.38 -0.49
N ALA A 244 0.92 13.32 -1.34
CA ALA A 244 0.86 12.38 -2.46
C ALA A 244 2.11 12.43 -3.34
N GLU A 245 2.52 13.60 -3.83
CA GLU A 245 3.70 13.75 -4.68
C GLU A 245 4.98 13.28 -3.98
N LEU A 246 5.18 13.69 -2.71
CA LEU A 246 6.37 13.32 -1.94
C LEU A 246 6.39 11.82 -1.62
N GLN A 247 5.25 11.24 -1.28
CA GLN A 247 5.08 9.81 -1.01
C GLN A 247 5.35 8.98 -2.25
N LEU A 248 4.81 9.36 -3.41
CA LEU A 248 5.01 8.65 -4.67
C LEU A 248 6.47 8.73 -5.11
N HIS A 249 7.15 9.87 -4.90
CA HIS A 249 8.59 10.00 -5.12
C HIS A 249 9.41 9.00 -4.29
N HIS A 250 9.10 8.86 -2.99
CA HIS A 250 9.76 7.87 -2.12
C HIS A 250 9.43 6.43 -2.53
N LEU A 251 8.21 6.17 -2.99
CA LEU A 251 7.78 4.83 -3.39
C LEU A 251 8.49 4.38 -4.66
N GLU A 252 8.65 5.27 -5.62
CA GLU A 252 9.41 5.03 -6.84
C GLU A 252 10.88 4.77 -6.54
N HIS A 253 11.49 5.54 -5.64
CA HIS A 253 12.86 5.27 -5.18
C HIS A 253 12.98 3.86 -4.56
N ASN A 254 12.10 3.51 -3.62
CA ASN A 254 12.10 2.19 -2.98
C ASN A 254 11.94 1.07 -4.01
N ARG A 255 11.07 1.25 -5.02
CA ARG A 255 10.87 0.29 -6.10
C ARG A 255 12.17 0.06 -6.87
N GLN A 256 12.84 1.12 -7.30
CA GLN A 256 14.10 1.04 -8.05
C GLN A 256 15.22 0.39 -7.24
N VAL A 257 15.33 0.73 -5.96
CA VAL A 257 16.27 0.05 -5.04
C VAL A 257 15.98 -1.43 -5.00
N MET A 258 14.72 -1.81 -4.82
CA MET A 258 14.35 -3.21 -4.69
C MET A 258 14.54 -4.01 -5.97
N GLU A 259 14.35 -3.42 -7.14
CA GLU A 259 14.65 -4.07 -8.41
C GLU A 259 16.14 -4.41 -8.53
N ARG A 260 17.03 -3.44 -8.27
CA ARG A 260 18.49 -3.68 -8.26
C ARG A 260 18.88 -4.73 -7.21
N TYR A 261 18.39 -4.58 -5.98
CA TYR A 261 18.69 -5.49 -4.88
C TYR A 261 18.30 -6.94 -5.19
N LEU A 262 17.15 -7.15 -5.85
CA LEU A 262 16.62 -8.47 -6.18
C LEU A 262 17.29 -9.09 -7.42
N GLU A 263 17.80 -8.26 -8.33
CA GLU A 263 18.65 -8.70 -9.45
C GLU A 263 20.01 -9.21 -8.96
N GLU A 264 20.67 -8.47 -8.07
CA GLU A 264 22.00 -8.84 -7.52
C GLU A 264 21.98 -10.11 -6.65
N LYS A 265 20.82 -10.43 -6.06
CA LYS A 265 20.61 -11.63 -5.23
C LYS A 265 20.07 -12.83 -6.02
N GLY A 266 19.86 -12.69 -7.33
CA GLY A 266 19.36 -13.74 -8.24
C GLY A 266 20.45 -14.58 -8.86
#